data_AF-A0A087RVB2-F1
#
_entry.id   AF-A0A087RVB2-F1
#
_cell.length_a   1.000
_cell.length_b   1.000
_cell.length_c   1.000
_cell.angle_alpha   90.00
_cell.angle_beta   90.00
_cell.angle_gamma   90.00
#
_symmetry.space_group_name_H-M   'P 1'
#
loop_
_entity.id
_entity.type
_entity.pdbx_description
1 polymer ?
#
loop_
_entity_poly.entity_id
_entity_poly.type
_entity_poly.pdbx_seq_one_letter_code
_entity_poly.pdbx_strand_id
1 'polypeptide(L)' 'KVNLLVSKKQSMASLKAAAKDWKQRKKLMRTLGPCKYVVAEYDKVKRLVIPAGRNHILYITTTASLDHNKVVRKVRSFK' A
#
# COMPACT_ATOMS: atom_id res chain seq x y z
N LYS A 1 -10.28 -1.22 18.04
CA LYS A 1 -9.34 -0.07 18.15
C LYS A 1 -8.03 -0.49 17.48
N VAL A 2 -7.53 0.23 16.47
CA VAL A 2 -6.27 -0.13 15.80
C VAL A 2 -5.11 0.45 16.61
N ASN A 3 -4.21 -0.40 17.08
CA ASN A 3 -3.00 0.06 17.77
C ASN A 3 -1.94 0.44 16.74
N LEU A 4 -1.47 1.69 16.80
CA LEU A 4 -0.35 2.14 15.98
C LEU A 4 0.93 1.54 16.55
N LEU A 5 1.52 0.56 15.84
CA LEU A 5 2.75 -0.11 16.28
C LEU A 5 4.02 0.71 16.05
N VAL A 6 3.92 1.82 15.33
CA VAL A 6 5.04 2.69 14.98
C VAL A 6 4.66 4.15 15.21
N SER A 7 5.67 4.98 15.48
CA SER A 7 5.48 6.42 15.64
C SER A 7 4.98 7.08 14.34
N LYS A 8 4.43 8.30 14.47
CA LYS A 8 4.06 9.14 13.32
C LYS A 8 5.25 9.40 12.39
N LYS A 9 6.45 9.63 12.94
CA LYS A 9 7.69 9.86 12.17
C LYS A 9 8.07 8.63 11.35
N GLN A 10 8.06 7.44 11.95
CA GLN A 10 8.34 6.18 11.24
C GLN A 10 7.27 5.86 10.19
N SER A 11 6.00 6.14 10.49
CA SER A 11 4.89 5.98 9.54
C SER A 11 5.08 6.90 8.33
N MET A 12 5.44 8.16 8.56
CA MET A 12 5.72 9.14 7.50
C MET A 12 6.94 8.74 6.65
N ALA A 13 8.01 8.24 7.28
CA ALA A 13 9.17 7.73 6.55
C ALA A 13 8.80 6.53 5.66
N SER A 14 7.99 5.60 6.17
CA SER A 14 7.51 4.44 5.42
C SER A 14 6.62 4.86 4.23
N LEU A 15 5.74 5.85 4.43
CA LEU A 15 4.90 6.41 3.38
C LEU A 15 5.73 7.07 2.26
N LYS A 16 6.76 7.84 2.63
CA LYS A 16 7.68 8.46 1.65
C LYS A 16 8.43 7.40 0.84
N ALA A 17 8.90 6.34 1.49
CA ALA A 17 9.54 5.21 0.80
C ALA A 17 8.56 4.55 -0.19
N ALA A 18 7.36 4.22 0.26
CA ALA A 18 6.31 3.65 -0.59
C ALA A 18 5.99 4.52 -1.81
N ALA A 19 5.94 5.85 -1.65
CA ALA A 19 5.72 6.78 -2.75
C ALA A 19 6.87 6.78 -3.77
N LYS A 20 8.12 6.78 -3.29
CA LYS A 20 9.31 6.68 -4.16
C LYS A 20 9.31 5.37 -4.94
N ASP A 21 9.02 4.27 -4.25
CA ASP A 21 8.95 2.91 -4.79
C ASP A 21 7.82 2.75 -5.82
N TRP A 22 6.69 3.40 -5.60
CA TRP A 22 5.60 3.46 -6.57
C TRP A 22 6.02 4.19 -7.85
N LYS A 23 6.76 5.30 -7.72
CA LYS A 23 7.30 6.04 -8.87
C LYS A 23 8.25 5.18 -9.71
N GLN A 24 9.09 4.35 -9.08
CA GLN A 24 9.94 3.42 -9.83
C GLN A 24 9.11 2.35 -10.57
N ARG A 25 8.08 1.79 -9.92
CA ARG A 25 7.18 0.81 -10.56
C ARG A 25 6.45 1.38 -11.78
N LYS A 26 6.07 2.67 -11.75
CA LYS A 26 5.49 3.34 -12.92
C LYS A 26 6.43 3.34 -14.14
N LYS A 27 7.75 3.38 -13.95
CA LYS A 27 8.73 3.32 -15.06
C LYS A 27 8.78 1.95 -15.72
N LEU A 28 8.46 0.89 -14.97
CA LEU A 28 8.45 -0.49 -15.46
C LEU A 28 7.14 -0.86 -16.18
N MET A 29 6.20 0.08 -16.33
CA MET A 29 4.88 -0.17 -16.89
C MET A 29 4.91 -0.71 -18.31
N ARG A 30 5.89 -0.28 -19.13
CA ARG A 30 6.03 -0.77 -20.51
C ARG A 30 6.36 -2.26 -20.56
N THR A 31 7.07 -2.78 -19.56
CA THR A 31 7.56 -4.16 -19.53
C THR A 31 6.64 -5.08 -18.72
N LEU A 32 6.18 -4.62 -17.56
CA LEU A 32 5.40 -5.45 -16.60
C LEU A 32 3.91 -5.12 -16.60
N GLY A 33 3.48 -4.11 -17.36
CA GLY A 33 2.16 -3.54 -17.25
C GLY A 33 1.97 -2.67 -15.99
N PRO A 34 0.79 -2.07 -15.80
CA PRO A 34 0.51 -1.20 -14.67
C PRO A 34 0.46 -1.99 -13.35
N CYS A 35 1.31 -1.60 -12.40
CA CYS A 35 1.32 -2.16 -11.05
C CYS A 35 -0.07 -2.07 -10.41
N LYS A 36 -0.61 -3.22 -10.00
CA LYS A 36 -1.99 -3.33 -9.51
C LYS A 36 -2.12 -2.97 -8.02
N TYR A 37 -1.17 -3.41 -7.19
CA TYR A 37 -1.00 -3.07 -5.77
C TYR A 37 0.29 -3.75 -5.26
N VAL A 38 0.74 -3.38 -4.07
CA VAL A 38 1.86 -4.01 -3.36
C VAL A 38 1.40 -4.41 -1.97
N VAL A 39 1.91 -5.54 -1.46
CA VAL A 39 1.73 -5.99 -0.08
C VAL A 39 3.11 -6.19 0.54
N ALA A 40 3.30 -5.69 1.76
CA ALA A 40 4.39 -6.05 2.64
C ALA A 40 3.79 -6.66 3.91
N GLU A 41 4.10 -7.92 4.17
CA GLU A 41 3.61 -8.68 5.31
C GLU A 41 4.72 -8.80 6.36
N TYR A 42 4.38 -8.43 7.60
CA TYR A 42 5.21 -8.55 8.79
C TYR A 42 4.44 -9.39 9.81
N ASP A 43 5.14 -9.95 10.79
CA ASP A 43 4.54 -10.81 11.83
C ASP A 43 3.31 -10.17 12.50
N LYS A 44 3.30 -8.85 12.67
CA LYS A 44 2.23 -8.12 13.37
C LYS A 44 1.26 -7.38 12.45
N VAL A 45 1.70 -6.98 11.26
CA VAL A 45 0.92 -6.11 10.36
C VAL A 45 1.12 -6.43 8.89
N LYS A 46 0.12 -6.10 8.08
CA LYS A 46 0.22 -6.02 6.62
C LYS A 46 0.15 -4.56 6.19
N ARG A 47 0.97 -4.20 5.20
CA ARG A 47 0.95 -2.88 4.58
C ARG A 47 0.65 -3.01 3.10
N LEU A 48 -0.40 -2.31 2.66
CA LEU A 48 -0.80 -2.27 1.27
C LEU A 48 -0.49 -0.91 0.67
N VAL A 49 0.03 -0.92 -0.55
CA VAL A 49 0.14 0.27 -1.40
C VAL A 49 -0.72 0.05 -2.63
N ILE A 50 -1.79 0.82 -2.77
CA ILE A 50 -2.81 0.65 -3.81
C ILE A 50 -2.93 1.97 -4.59
N PRO A 51 -2.99 1.96 -5.92
CA PRO A 51 -3.23 3.19 -6.68
C PRO A 51 -4.62 3.76 -6.36
N ALA A 52 -4.70 5.07 -6.22
CA ALA A 52 -5.95 5.82 -6.14
C ALA A 52 -5.97 6.88 -7.24
N GLY A 53 -6.78 6.64 -8.27
CA GLY A 53 -6.77 7.45 -9.49
C GLY A 53 -5.42 7.41 -10.21
N ARG A 54 -5.03 8.54 -10.83
CA ARG A 54 -3.83 8.59 -11.70
C ARG A 54 -2.51 8.79 -10.93
N ASN A 55 -2.53 9.63 -9.89
CA ASN A 55 -1.31 10.13 -9.24
C ASN A 55 -1.26 9.96 -7.72
N HIS A 56 -2.27 9.36 -7.10
CA HIS A 56 -2.27 9.11 -5.67
C HIS A 56 -2.07 7.62 -5.37
N ILE A 57 -1.59 7.37 -4.14
CA ILE A 57 -1.53 6.03 -3.56
C ILE A 57 -2.29 6.04 -2.24
N LEU A 58 -2.95 4.94 -1.94
CA LEU A 58 -3.42 4.61 -0.61
C LEU A 58 -2.35 3.77 0.06
N TYR A 59 -1.98 4.17 1.26
CA TYR A 59 -1.04 3.47 2.12
C TYR A 59 -1.80 2.96 3.35
N ILE A 60 -2.12 1.68 3.34
CA ILE A 60 -3.04 1.06 4.31
C ILE A 60 -2.23 0.13 5.20
N THR A 61 -2.40 0.25 6.51
CA THR A 61 -1.84 -0.71 7.48
C THR A 61 -2.99 -1.48 8.12
N THR A 62 -2.89 -2.80 8.14
CA THR A 62 -3.88 -3.70 8.74
C THR A 62 -3.19 -4.68 9.68
N THR A 63 -3.96 -5.41 10.49
CA THR A 63 -3.42 -6.55 11.24
C THR A 63 -2.90 -7.62 10.27
N ALA A 64 -1.90 -8.40 10.70
CA ALA A 64 -1.36 -9.49 9.89
C ALA A 64 -2.43 -10.55 9.56
N SER A 65 -3.41 -10.80 10.44
CA SER A 65 -4.47 -11.79 10.20
C SER A 65 -5.53 -11.36 9.18
N LEU A 66 -5.59 -10.08 8.78
CA LEU A 66 -6.62 -9.62 7.86
C LEU A 66 -6.37 -10.17 6.45
N ASP A 67 -7.43 -10.72 5.84
CA ASP A 67 -7.43 -11.06 4.41
C ASP A 67 -7.33 -9.78 3.57
N HIS A 68 -6.13 -9.54 3.06
CA HIS A 68 -5.79 -8.36 2.28
C HIS A 68 -6.57 -8.28 0.96
N ASN A 69 -7.07 -9.41 0.44
CA ASN A 69 -7.87 -9.41 -0.79
C ASN A 69 -9.21 -8.70 -0.60
N LYS A 70 -9.81 -8.77 0.60
CA LYS A 70 -11.03 -8.00 0.92
C LYS A 70 -10.77 -6.49 0.81
N VAL A 71 -9.62 -6.03 1.31
CA VAL A 71 -9.21 -4.62 1.23
C VAL A 71 -9.00 -4.21 -0.22
N VAL A 72 -8.26 -5.00 -1.00
CA VAL A 72 -7.99 -4.70 -2.42
C VAL A 72 -9.29 -4.63 -3.22
N ARG A 73 -10.21 -5.60 -3.04
CA ARG A 73 -11.52 -5.59 -3.71
C ARG A 73 -12.34 -4.34 -3.35
N LYS A 74 -12.40 -3.99 -2.06
CA LYS A 74 -13.14 -2.82 -1.59
C LYS A 74 -12.58 -1.52 -2.15
N VAL A 75 -11.26 -1.34 -2.12
CA VAL A 75 -10.60 -0.15 -2.66
C VAL A 75 -10.83 -0.03 -4.17
N ARG A 76 -10.79 -1.14 -4.92
CA ARG A 76 -11.06 -1.13 -6.36
C ARG A 76 -12.52 -0.82 -6.72
N SER A 77 -13.46 -1.09 -5.81
CA SER A 77 -14.87 -0.72 -6.01
C SER A 77 -15.14 0.76 -5.74
N PHE A 78 -14.19 1.49 -5.16
CA PHE A 78 -14.27 2.92 -4.91
C PHE A 78 -14.05 3.66 -6.24
N LYS A 79 -15.13 4.17 -6.83
CA LYS A 79 -15.11 4.99 -8.06
C LYS A 79 -14.74 6.43 -7.74
#